data_AF-M5DXB0-F1
#
_entry.id   AF-M5DXB0-F1
#
_cell.length_a   1.000
_cell.length_b   1.000
_cell.length_c   1.000
_cell.angle_alpha   90.00
_cell.angle_beta   90.00
_cell.angle_gamma   90.00
#
_symmetry.space_group_name_H-M   'P 1'
#
loop_
_entity.id
_entity.type
_entity.pdbx_description
1 polymer ?
#
loop_
_entity_poly.entity_id
_entity_poly.type
_entity_poly.pdbx_seq_one_letter_code
_entity_poly.pdbx_strand_id
1 'polypeptide(L)'
;MNGSTTNTPLVAIITQRDSSNICRPVYMAEKQYEQWKFIKHNHNGNYYLTNLMRALYDLAACPGGRTHTATQQKVFGPFIMQYSLAQADRIELIALKVDQSLVSSEQQSSGLYRAAWSPIGNEWATQDGHKKNMDLTHQWKGAHTAAIPGKFKRKEDAGEIIGDHITKAYRAAFSASEVQAQGNHFSLFWMNNEFKDRAHVESIVSFIQQAKLNNASVRWLIHGEAAGVFVDAVKYLNTQPQAGALKDTANNLAKQSVFFSNPRGKDCREQQLEALCEKVGLNYVGTKINDFDILFNGDARDKFSDKAITAGSIMGLSGVTGYVGYTALSNGFNAVMAGSSIATTMVAGTSAYFLAKDKATTFGGYARNLPKVVSSAFGKGNQQWH
;
A
#
# COMPACT_ATOMS: atom_id res chain seq x y z
N MET A 1 45.75 6.36 -33.02
CA MET A 1 44.61 5.82 -33.79
C MET A 1 44.26 4.44 -33.26
N ASN A 2 42.96 4.14 -33.25
CA ASN A 2 42.30 2.84 -32.98
C ASN A 2 42.27 2.31 -31.54
N GLY A 3 41.29 2.80 -30.79
CA GLY A 3 40.58 2.03 -29.76
C GLY A 3 39.09 2.05 -30.09
N SER A 4 38.60 0.97 -30.70
CA SER A 4 37.26 0.77 -31.23
C SER A 4 36.15 1.07 -30.21
N THR A 5 35.47 2.21 -30.33
CA THR A 5 34.09 2.34 -29.85
C THR A 5 33.23 1.69 -30.92
N THR A 6 32.89 0.41 -30.75
CA THR A 6 31.78 -0.18 -31.49
C THR A 6 30.53 0.64 -31.18
N ASN A 7 30.18 1.57 -32.07
CA ASN A 7 28.89 2.24 -32.09
C ASN A 7 27.85 1.15 -32.28
N THR A 8 27.37 0.59 -31.17
CA THR A 8 26.29 -0.39 -31.22
C THR A 8 25.08 0.37 -31.73
N PRO A 9 24.49 -0.02 -32.87
CA PRO A 9 23.33 0.68 -33.40
C PRO A 9 22.24 0.76 -32.34
N LEU A 10 21.69 1.96 -32.17
CA LEU A 10 20.67 2.26 -31.16
C LEU A 10 19.31 2.37 -31.84
N VAL A 11 18.28 1.83 -31.19
CA VAL A 11 16.90 1.92 -31.63
C VAL A 11 16.09 2.66 -30.58
N ALA A 12 15.27 3.63 -31.03
CA ALA A 12 14.35 4.34 -30.15
C ALA A 12 13.21 3.40 -29.71
N ILE A 13 12.99 3.32 -28.40
CA ILE A 13 11.96 2.45 -27.81
C ILE A 13 10.80 3.22 -27.17
N ILE A 14 11.06 4.46 -26.75
CA ILE A 14 10.07 5.41 -26.23
C ILE A 14 10.36 6.76 -26.86
N THR A 15 9.34 7.36 -27.47
CA THR A 15 9.44 8.61 -28.24
C THR A 15 8.23 9.50 -27.98
N GLN A 16 8.29 10.77 -28.40
CA GLN A 16 7.13 11.68 -28.32
C GLN A 16 5.87 11.20 -29.04
N ARG A 17 6.00 10.22 -29.96
CA ARG A 17 4.83 9.56 -30.58
C ARG A 17 4.04 8.72 -29.58
N ASP A 18 4.70 8.19 -28.56
CA ASP A 18 4.07 7.37 -27.53
C ASP A 18 3.33 8.23 -26.48
N SER A 19 3.84 9.43 -26.19
CA SER A 19 3.20 10.40 -25.28
C SER A 19 3.77 11.82 -25.48
N SER A 20 2.91 12.83 -25.48
CA SER A 20 3.28 14.25 -25.58
C SER A 20 4.13 14.76 -24.42
N ASN A 21 4.14 14.04 -23.30
CA ASN A 21 4.85 14.43 -22.08
C ASN A 21 6.29 13.92 -22.03
N ILE A 22 6.78 13.29 -23.11
CA ILE A 22 8.14 12.77 -23.20
C ILE A 22 9.10 13.91 -23.52
N CYS A 23 10.01 14.18 -22.59
CA CYS A 23 11.03 15.23 -22.70
C CYS A 23 12.28 14.74 -23.42
N ARG A 24 12.71 13.50 -23.20
CA ARG A 24 13.81 12.86 -23.95
C ARG A 24 13.42 11.45 -24.39
N PRO A 25 13.61 11.09 -25.67
CA PRO A 25 13.42 9.72 -26.13
C PRO A 25 14.40 8.76 -25.45
N VAL A 26 13.95 7.52 -25.25
CA VAL A 26 14.76 6.42 -24.71
C VAL A 26 15.20 5.53 -25.86
N TYR A 27 16.50 5.26 -25.91
CA TYR A 27 17.13 4.37 -26.87
C TYR A 27 17.70 3.15 -26.18
N MET A 28 17.75 2.03 -26.89
CA MET A 28 18.44 0.83 -26.45
C MET A 28 19.31 0.28 -27.58
N ALA A 29 20.26 -0.59 -27.26
CA ALA A 29 21.02 -1.33 -28.27
C ALA A 29 20.08 -2.19 -29.14
N GLU A 30 20.24 -2.14 -30.47
CA GLU A 30 19.40 -2.88 -31.43
C GLU A 30 19.34 -4.39 -31.12
N LYS A 31 20.44 -4.96 -30.64
CA LYS A 31 20.53 -6.37 -30.22
C LYS A 31 19.56 -6.75 -29.09
N GLN A 32 19.11 -5.76 -28.30
CA GLN A 32 18.15 -5.95 -27.21
C GLN A 32 16.70 -5.62 -27.63
N TYR A 33 16.47 -5.21 -28.88
CA TYR A 33 15.16 -4.74 -29.34
C TYR A 33 14.07 -5.83 -29.30
N GLU A 34 14.43 -7.10 -29.56
CA GLU A 34 13.49 -8.22 -29.40
C GLU A 34 12.99 -8.37 -27.95
N GLN A 35 13.88 -8.16 -26.98
CA GLN A 35 13.52 -8.20 -25.56
C GLN A 35 12.56 -7.05 -25.23
N TRP A 36 12.76 -5.86 -25.80
CA TRP A 36 11.81 -4.76 -25.67
C TRP A 36 10.45 -5.08 -26.27
N LYS A 37 10.39 -5.66 -27.48
CA LYS A 37 9.12 -6.10 -28.08
C LYS A 37 8.40 -7.10 -27.20
N PHE A 38 9.12 -8.04 -26.59
CA PHE A 38 8.56 -8.98 -25.62
C PHE A 38 7.97 -8.25 -24.40
N ILE A 39 8.71 -7.32 -23.79
CA ILE A 39 8.23 -6.55 -22.63
C ILE A 39 6.98 -5.75 -22.99
N LYS A 40 7.02 -5.04 -24.13
CA LYS A 40 5.90 -4.22 -24.63
C LYS A 40 4.65 -5.06 -24.91
N HIS A 41 4.80 -6.31 -25.36
CA HIS A 41 3.67 -7.20 -25.61
C HIS A 41 3.10 -7.82 -24.32
N ASN A 42 3.95 -8.19 -23.37
CA ASN A 42 3.56 -9.05 -22.24
C ASN A 42 3.33 -8.30 -20.92
N HIS A 43 3.52 -6.97 -20.87
CA HIS A 43 3.44 -6.25 -19.59
C HIS A 43 2.04 -6.19 -18.96
N ASN A 44 0.97 -6.36 -19.73
CA ASN A 44 -0.42 -6.20 -19.25
C ASN A 44 -0.87 -7.24 -18.21
N GLY A 45 -0.16 -8.37 -18.12
CA GLY A 45 -0.47 -9.45 -17.18
C GLY A 45 0.68 -9.80 -16.24
N ASN A 46 1.67 -8.91 -16.07
CA ASN A 46 2.86 -9.17 -15.27
C ASN A 46 3.34 -7.89 -14.56
N TYR A 47 3.24 -7.85 -13.23
CA TYR A 47 3.31 -6.58 -12.50
C TYR A 47 4.68 -5.96 -12.50
N TYR A 48 5.68 -6.84 -12.53
CA TYR A 48 7.06 -6.49 -12.68
C TYR A 48 7.35 -5.84 -14.03
N LEU A 49 6.81 -6.40 -15.12
CA LEU A 49 6.97 -5.82 -16.47
C LEU A 49 6.21 -4.51 -16.60
N THR A 50 5.02 -4.38 -15.99
CA THR A 50 4.29 -3.11 -15.97
C THR A 50 5.06 -2.04 -15.18
N ASN A 51 5.68 -2.40 -14.05
CA ASN A 51 6.52 -1.50 -13.26
C ASN A 51 7.72 -1.00 -14.07
N LEU A 52 8.38 -1.92 -14.77
CA LEU A 52 9.48 -1.56 -15.68
C LEU A 52 9.02 -0.61 -16.79
N MET A 53 7.90 -0.91 -17.46
CA MET A 53 7.34 -0.04 -18.50
C MET A 53 7.13 1.37 -17.97
N ARG A 54 6.49 1.49 -16.79
CA ARG A 54 6.25 2.79 -16.17
C ARG A 54 7.53 3.52 -15.82
N ALA A 55 8.47 2.84 -15.18
CA ALA A 55 9.77 3.40 -14.85
C ALA A 55 10.50 4.00 -16.06
N LEU A 56 10.37 3.38 -17.23
CA LEU A 56 10.93 3.87 -18.47
C LEU A 56 10.20 5.13 -18.98
N TYR A 57 8.87 5.17 -18.91
CA TYR A 57 8.10 6.37 -19.26
C TYR A 57 8.33 7.54 -18.31
N ASP A 58 8.38 7.28 -16.99
CA ASP A 58 8.75 8.25 -15.97
C ASP A 58 10.13 8.87 -16.27
N LEU A 59 11.11 8.00 -16.59
CA LEU A 59 12.46 8.44 -16.94
C LEU A 59 12.48 9.29 -18.21
N ALA A 60 11.69 8.92 -19.22
CA ALA A 60 11.56 9.67 -20.47
C ALA A 60 10.90 11.05 -20.28
N ALA A 61 9.99 11.17 -19.32
CA ALA A 61 9.27 12.41 -19.04
C ALA A 61 9.99 13.34 -18.06
N CYS A 62 10.69 12.78 -17.07
CA CYS A 62 11.50 13.54 -16.12
C CYS A 62 12.96 13.05 -16.12
N PRO A 63 13.69 13.19 -17.24
CA PRO A 63 15.12 12.95 -17.25
C PRO A 63 15.73 14.01 -16.33
N GLY A 64 16.45 13.60 -15.29
CA GLY A 64 17.20 14.55 -14.48
C GLY A 64 18.12 15.46 -15.33
N GLY A 65 18.74 16.44 -14.69
CA GLY A 65 19.75 17.28 -15.35
C GLY A 65 20.85 16.43 -16.00
N ARG A 66 21.53 16.95 -17.03
CA ARG A 66 22.69 16.24 -17.62
C ARG A 66 23.67 15.92 -16.49
N THR A 67 24.07 14.66 -16.40
CA THR A 67 25.07 14.23 -15.42
C THR A 67 26.36 13.89 -16.14
N HIS A 68 27.50 14.38 -15.64
CA HIS A 68 28.83 13.99 -16.13
C HIS A 68 29.20 12.54 -15.74
N THR A 69 28.42 11.89 -14.88
CA THR A 69 28.55 10.46 -14.56
C THR A 69 28.07 9.57 -15.70
N ALA A 70 28.87 8.56 -16.04
CA ALA A 70 28.71 7.73 -17.24
C ALA A 70 27.43 6.87 -17.25
N THR A 71 27.02 6.37 -16.08
CA THR A 71 25.92 5.41 -15.94
C THR A 71 25.18 5.64 -14.63
N GLN A 72 23.86 5.74 -14.71
CA GLN A 72 22.94 5.76 -13.59
C GLN A 72 22.29 4.38 -13.44
N GLN A 73 21.87 4.04 -12.23
CA GLN A 73 21.17 2.79 -11.94
C GLN A 73 19.88 3.07 -11.17
N LYS A 74 18.80 2.41 -11.55
CA LYS A 74 17.54 2.40 -10.80
C LYS A 74 17.09 0.96 -10.57
N VAL A 75 16.71 0.65 -9.34
CA VAL A 75 16.26 -0.68 -8.91
C VAL A 75 14.77 -0.63 -8.60
N PHE A 76 14.02 -1.64 -9.06
CA PHE A 76 12.57 -1.73 -8.91
C PHE A 76 12.16 -3.19 -8.68
N GLY A 77 11.90 -3.56 -7.43
CA GLY A 77 11.78 -4.98 -7.08
C GLY A 77 13.02 -5.74 -7.56
N PRO A 78 12.87 -6.86 -8.31
CA PRO A 78 14.01 -7.61 -8.82
C PRO A 78 14.60 -7.05 -10.13
N PHE A 79 14.19 -5.87 -10.59
CA PHE A 79 14.68 -5.30 -11.85
C PHE A 79 15.72 -4.23 -11.59
N ILE A 80 16.84 -4.31 -12.31
CA ILE A 80 17.90 -3.32 -12.31
C ILE A 80 17.98 -2.72 -13.71
N MET A 81 17.73 -1.41 -13.80
CA MET A 81 17.85 -0.63 -15.02
C MET A 81 19.10 0.24 -14.94
N GLN A 82 20.01 0.10 -15.89
CA GLN A 82 21.18 0.94 -16.04
C GLN A 82 21.03 1.81 -17.29
N TYR A 83 21.21 3.12 -17.14
CA TYR A 83 20.98 4.09 -18.20
C TYR A 83 21.96 5.26 -18.13
N SER A 84 22.18 5.95 -19.25
CA SER A 84 23.00 7.16 -19.32
C SER A 84 22.16 8.40 -19.65
N LEU A 85 22.48 9.50 -18.97
CA LEU A 85 21.94 10.85 -19.24
C LEU A 85 23.01 11.79 -19.81
N ALA A 86 24.15 11.25 -20.27
CA ALA A 86 25.27 12.02 -20.79
C ALA A 86 24.89 12.84 -22.04
N GLN A 87 23.98 12.31 -22.86
CA GLN A 87 23.47 12.96 -24.06
C GLN A 87 22.27 13.86 -23.76
N ALA A 88 22.23 14.99 -24.46
CA ALA A 88 21.24 16.05 -24.28
C ALA A 88 19.84 15.66 -24.73
N ASP A 89 19.80 14.96 -25.85
CA ASP A 89 18.67 14.72 -26.73
C ASP A 89 18.10 13.31 -26.56
N ARG A 90 18.79 12.44 -25.80
CA ARG A 90 18.38 11.05 -25.59
C ARG A 90 18.82 10.49 -24.25
N ILE A 91 18.09 9.48 -23.81
CA ILE A 91 18.46 8.57 -22.73
C ILE A 91 18.92 7.26 -23.36
N GLU A 92 20.09 6.76 -22.99
CA GLU A 92 20.59 5.48 -23.48
C GLU A 92 20.44 4.41 -22.41
N LEU A 93 19.60 3.40 -22.64
CA LEU A 93 19.57 2.19 -21.83
C LEU A 93 20.80 1.34 -22.12
N ILE A 94 21.58 1.10 -21.09
CA ILE A 94 22.81 0.30 -21.15
C ILE A 94 22.48 -1.16 -20.82
N ALA A 95 21.68 -1.39 -19.78
CA ALA A 95 21.28 -2.72 -19.39
C ALA A 95 19.92 -2.73 -18.68
N LEU A 96 19.17 -3.79 -18.94
CA LEU A 96 18.01 -4.18 -18.16
C LEU A 96 18.26 -5.60 -17.64
N LYS A 97 18.39 -5.73 -16.32
CA LYS A 97 18.66 -7.00 -15.66
C LYS A 97 17.52 -7.37 -14.73
N VAL A 98 17.24 -8.66 -14.65
CA VAL A 98 16.44 -9.24 -13.57
C VAL A 98 17.41 -9.88 -12.61
N ASP A 99 17.56 -9.29 -11.43
CA ASP A 99 18.31 -9.88 -10.35
C ASP A 99 17.44 -10.95 -9.66
N GLN A 100 17.67 -12.21 -10.03
CA GLN A 100 16.97 -13.34 -9.43
C GLN A 100 17.33 -13.55 -7.95
N SER A 101 18.44 -12.97 -7.46
CA SER A 101 18.77 -12.98 -6.02
C SER A 101 17.89 -12.01 -5.22
N LEU A 102 17.34 -10.97 -5.86
CA LEU A 102 16.27 -10.14 -5.29
C LEU A 102 14.88 -10.81 -5.39
N VAL A 103 14.76 -11.88 -6.19
CA VAL A 103 13.62 -12.81 -6.19
C VAL A 103 13.84 -13.92 -5.15
N SER A 104 14.98 -13.91 -4.44
CA SER A 104 15.30 -14.99 -3.50
C SER A 104 14.19 -15.13 -2.47
N SER A 105 13.80 -16.38 -2.32
CA SER A 105 12.75 -16.90 -1.46
C SER A 105 13.14 -16.77 0.02
N GLU A 106 13.44 -15.56 0.49
CA GLU A 106 13.31 -15.30 1.91
C GLU A 106 11.83 -15.39 2.24
N GLN A 107 11.49 -16.25 3.20
CA GLN A 107 10.11 -16.50 3.63
C GLN A 107 9.33 -15.21 3.96
N GLN A 108 9.95 -14.04 4.10
CA GLN A 108 9.28 -12.79 4.46
C GLN A 108 9.55 -11.61 3.50
N SER A 109 10.08 -11.87 2.30
CA SER A 109 10.37 -10.82 1.31
C SER A 109 9.12 -10.08 0.83
N SER A 110 9.25 -8.79 0.46
CA SER A 110 8.13 -8.00 -0.05
C SER A 110 7.71 -8.46 -1.46
N GLY A 111 6.41 -8.53 -1.73
CA GLY A 111 5.89 -8.98 -3.01
C GLY A 111 4.44 -9.44 -2.98
N LEU A 112 3.97 -9.94 -4.12
CA LEU A 112 2.61 -10.45 -4.28
C LEU A 112 2.55 -11.93 -3.89
N TYR A 113 1.65 -12.27 -2.99
CA TYR A 113 1.39 -13.62 -2.51
C TYR A 113 -0.06 -14.02 -2.77
N ARG A 114 -0.34 -15.31 -2.60
CA ARG A 114 -1.69 -15.87 -2.61
C ARG A 114 -2.03 -16.41 -1.23
N ALA A 115 -3.08 -15.89 -0.61
CA ALA A 115 -3.66 -16.46 0.59
C ALA A 115 -4.89 -17.27 0.19
N ALA A 116 -4.90 -18.57 0.50
CA ALA A 116 -5.94 -19.49 0.13
C ALA A 116 -6.61 -20.07 1.37
N TRP A 117 -7.92 -20.33 1.26
CA TRP A 117 -8.65 -21.00 2.32
C TRP A 117 -8.28 -22.49 2.35
N SER A 118 -7.90 -22.98 3.53
CA SER A 118 -7.62 -24.39 3.81
C SER A 118 -8.81 -25.01 4.56
N PRO A 119 -9.60 -25.88 3.91
CA PRO A 119 -10.70 -26.57 4.59
C PRO A 119 -10.23 -27.52 5.70
N ILE A 120 -9.00 -28.02 5.61
CA ILE A 120 -8.43 -28.98 6.58
C ILE A 120 -8.13 -28.28 7.91
N GLY A 121 -7.56 -27.07 7.84
CA GLY A 121 -7.25 -26.26 9.02
C GLY A 121 -8.37 -25.29 9.43
N ASN A 122 -9.40 -25.14 8.60
CA ASN A 122 -10.42 -24.10 8.73
C ASN A 122 -9.79 -22.70 8.91
N GLU A 123 -8.75 -22.43 8.11
CA GLU A 123 -7.92 -21.24 8.24
C GLU A 123 -7.44 -20.74 6.89
N TRP A 124 -7.03 -19.48 6.86
CA TRP A 124 -6.37 -18.87 5.70
C TRP A 124 -4.87 -19.12 5.77
N ALA A 125 -4.33 -19.69 4.70
CA ALA A 125 -2.89 -19.98 4.59
C ALA A 125 -2.28 -19.17 3.44
N THR A 126 -1.23 -18.40 3.74
CA THR A 126 -0.40 -17.71 2.73
C THR A 126 0.53 -18.73 2.08
N GLN A 127 0.41 -18.93 0.78
CA GLN A 127 1.29 -19.79 0.01
C GLN A 127 2.69 -19.19 -0.10
N ASP A 128 3.71 -20.04 -0.03
CA ASP A 128 5.08 -19.64 -0.32
C ASP A 128 5.28 -19.35 -1.81
N GLY A 129 6.18 -18.39 -2.08
CA GLY A 129 6.56 -17.98 -3.43
C GLY A 129 5.79 -16.77 -3.97
N HIS A 130 6.54 -15.83 -4.53
CA HIS A 130 6.03 -14.65 -5.20
C HIS A 130 5.19 -15.01 -6.43
N LYS A 131 4.04 -14.36 -6.57
CA LYS A 131 3.22 -14.40 -7.77
C LYS A 131 3.59 -13.21 -8.65
N LYS A 132 3.63 -13.41 -9.98
CA LYS A 132 3.95 -12.34 -10.94
C LYS A 132 2.73 -11.49 -11.33
N ASN A 133 1.55 -11.92 -10.92
CA ASN A 133 0.27 -11.33 -11.29
C ASN A 133 -0.83 -11.78 -10.33
N MET A 134 -1.89 -10.97 -10.24
CA MET A 134 -3.13 -11.37 -9.59
C MET A 134 -3.87 -12.36 -10.51
N ASP A 135 -4.48 -13.40 -9.94
CA ASP A 135 -5.35 -14.30 -10.69
C ASP A 135 -6.74 -13.66 -10.85
N LEU A 136 -6.83 -12.72 -11.79
CA LEU A 136 -8.04 -11.95 -12.08
C LEU A 136 -9.18 -12.79 -12.66
N THR A 137 -8.91 -14.03 -13.06
CA THR A 137 -9.92 -14.97 -13.54
C THR A 137 -10.70 -15.60 -12.39
N HIS A 138 -10.07 -15.72 -11.22
CA HIS A 138 -10.71 -16.18 -10.01
C HIS A 138 -11.44 -15.04 -9.30
N GLN A 139 -12.73 -15.24 -9.03
CA GLN A 139 -13.63 -14.22 -8.51
C GLN A 139 -14.59 -14.78 -7.46
N TRP A 140 -14.90 -13.99 -6.44
CA TRP A 140 -16.08 -14.23 -5.59
C TRP A 140 -17.16 -13.25 -6.01
N LYS A 141 -18.37 -13.73 -6.33
CA LYS A 141 -19.51 -12.90 -6.73
C LYS A 141 -19.16 -11.82 -7.77
N GLY A 142 -18.42 -12.20 -8.82
CA GLY A 142 -18.12 -11.32 -9.95
C GLY A 142 -16.98 -10.31 -9.73
N ALA A 143 -16.16 -10.46 -8.68
CA ALA A 143 -14.93 -9.69 -8.51
C ALA A 143 -13.80 -10.51 -7.88
N HIS A 144 -12.57 -10.26 -8.33
CA HIS A 144 -11.36 -10.73 -7.67
C HIS A 144 -11.18 -9.98 -6.34
N THR A 145 -10.52 -10.60 -5.36
CA THR A 145 -10.24 -9.96 -4.07
C THR A 145 -8.75 -9.80 -3.90
N ALA A 146 -8.33 -8.59 -3.59
CA ALA A 146 -6.95 -8.25 -3.28
C ALA A 146 -6.87 -7.50 -1.95
N ALA A 147 -5.77 -7.68 -1.23
CA ALA A 147 -5.53 -7.02 0.03
C ALA A 147 -4.10 -6.49 0.11
N ILE A 148 -3.98 -5.33 0.75
CA ILE A 148 -2.71 -4.70 1.06
C ILE A 148 -2.66 -4.51 2.58
N PRO A 149 -1.97 -5.40 3.30
CA PRO A 149 -1.90 -5.39 4.75
C PRO A 149 -1.02 -4.23 5.25
N GLY A 150 -1.37 -3.73 6.43
CA GLY A 150 -0.54 -2.82 7.20
C GLY A 150 0.55 -3.58 7.96
N LYS A 151 0.88 -3.11 9.17
CA LYS A 151 1.94 -3.72 9.96
C LYS A 151 1.58 -5.11 10.54
N PHE A 152 2.28 -6.16 10.07
CA PHE A 152 2.22 -7.52 10.65
C PHE A 152 3.62 -8.04 10.97
N LYS A 153 3.71 -9.05 11.84
CA LYS A 153 5.00 -9.70 12.13
C LYS A 153 5.46 -10.53 10.94
N ARG A 154 4.53 -11.24 10.30
CA ARG A 154 4.79 -12.12 9.17
C ARG A 154 3.68 -12.03 8.13
N LYS A 155 3.99 -12.40 6.89
CA LYS A 155 3.03 -12.48 5.78
C LYS A 155 1.93 -13.53 6.02
N GLU A 156 2.22 -14.59 6.78
CA GLU A 156 1.26 -15.62 7.17
C GLU A 156 0.23 -15.04 8.14
N ASP A 157 0.70 -14.33 9.18
CA ASP A 157 -0.19 -13.67 10.15
C ASP A 157 -1.09 -12.64 9.43
N ALA A 158 -0.52 -11.93 8.45
CA ALA A 158 -1.28 -11.00 7.62
C ALA A 158 -2.35 -11.74 6.81
N GLY A 159 -1.99 -12.80 6.07
CA GLY A 159 -2.94 -13.56 5.26
C GLY A 159 -4.07 -14.18 6.08
N GLU A 160 -3.74 -14.70 7.26
CA GLU A 160 -4.70 -15.29 8.18
C GLU A 160 -5.77 -14.28 8.63
N ILE A 161 -5.30 -13.19 9.26
CA ILE A 161 -6.16 -12.16 9.84
C ILE A 161 -6.92 -11.39 8.76
N ILE A 162 -6.29 -11.12 7.62
CA ILE A 162 -6.90 -10.37 6.52
C ILE A 162 -8.01 -11.17 5.85
N GLY A 163 -7.89 -12.48 5.70
CA GLY A 163 -8.96 -13.30 5.13
C GLY A 163 -10.27 -13.19 5.94
N ASP A 164 -10.15 -13.16 7.26
CA ASP A 164 -11.28 -12.91 8.16
C ASP A 164 -11.83 -11.48 8.04
N HIS A 165 -10.95 -10.50 7.92
CA HIS A 165 -11.35 -9.11 7.72
C HIS A 165 -12.11 -8.93 6.39
N ILE A 166 -11.66 -9.54 5.30
CA ILE A 166 -12.36 -9.46 4.01
C ILE A 166 -13.79 -9.99 4.14
N THR A 167 -13.95 -11.14 4.78
CA THR A 167 -15.26 -11.75 5.01
C THR A 167 -16.21 -10.79 5.73
N LYS A 168 -15.69 -10.03 6.68
CA LYS A 168 -16.48 -9.09 7.46
C LYS A 168 -16.71 -7.75 6.74
N ALA A 169 -15.80 -7.32 5.85
CA ALA A 169 -15.86 -6.00 5.17
C ALA A 169 -16.95 -5.95 4.11
N TYR A 170 -17.18 -7.10 3.49
CA TYR A 170 -18.08 -7.22 2.36
C TYR A 170 -19.26 -8.15 2.69
N ARG A 171 -19.67 -8.22 3.97
CA ARG A 171 -20.81 -9.06 4.41
C ARG A 171 -22.11 -8.77 3.67
N ALA A 172 -22.30 -7.53 3.23
CA ALA A 172 -23.44 -7.15 2.40
C ALA A 172 -23.37 -7.74 0.98
N ALA A 173 -22.18 -8.06 0.48
CA ALA A 173 -21.95 -8.62 -0.85
C ALA A 173 -21.88 -10.16 -0.86
N PHE A 174 -21.44 -10.79 0.24
CA PHE A 174 -21.35 -12.25 0.36
C PHE A 174 -21.29 -12.73 1.81
N SER A 175 -21.69 -13.99 2.01
CA SER A 175 -21.64 -14.72 3.29
C SER A 175 -20.26 -15.32 3.57
N ALA A 176 -19.98 -15.66 4.83
CA ALA A 176 -18.70 -16.26 5.23
C ALA A 176 -18.41 -17.59 4.50
N SER A 177 -19.41 -18.46 4.36
CA SER A 177 -19.29 -19.74 3.65
C SER A 177 -18.93 -19.57 2.16
N GLU A 178 -19.28 -18.43 1.55
CA GLU A 178 -18.91 -18.14 0.16
C GLU A 178 -17.47 -17.65 0.01
N VAL A 179 -16.86 -17.13 1.08
CA VAL A 179 -15.45 -16.73 1.11
C VAL A 179 -14.56 -17.89 1.53
N GLN A 180 -14.97 -18.59 2.59
CA GLN A 180 -14.28 -19.71 3.23
C GLN A 180 -14.64 -21.05 2.55
N ALA A 181 -14.56 -21.07 1.22
CA ALA A 181 -14.82 -22.27 0.41
C ALA A 181 -13.52 -22.83 -0.17
N GLN A 182 -13.50 -24.14 -0.44
CA GLN A 182 -12.34 -24.79 -1.04
C GLN A 182 -11.99 -24.14 -2.40
N GLY A 183 -10.70 -23.86 -2.61
CA GLY A 183 -10.20 -23.24 -3.84
C GLY A 183 -10.24 -21.71 -3.82
N ASN A 184 -11.00 -21.10 -2.90
CA ASN A 184 -11.04 -19.66 -2.77
C ASN A 184 -9.70 -19.11 -2.27
N HIS A 185 -9.33 -17.97 -2.86
CA HIS A 185 -8.12 -17.26 -2.50
C HIS A 185 -8.23 -15.76 -2.79
N PHE A 186 -7.36 -14.99 -2.15
CA PHE A 186 -7.17 -13.58 -2.46
C PHE A 186 -5.69 -13.30 -2.71
N SER A 187 -5.44 -12.22 -3.45
CA SER A 187 -4.10 -11.68 -3.66
C SER A 187 -3.68 -10.84 -2.46
N LEU A 188 -2.52 -11.14 -1.87
CA LEU A 188 -1.97 -10.42 -0.72
C LEU A 188 -0.67 -9.73 -1.15
N PHE A 189 -0.66 -8.40 -1.24
CA PHE A 189 0.59 -7.67 -1.54
C PHE A 189 1.31 -7.29 -0.25
N TRP A 190 2.30 -8.09 0.16
CA TRP A 190 3.07 -7.90 1.38
C TRP A 190 4.22 -6.92 1.16
N MET A 191 4.27 -5.83 1.90
CA MET A 191 5.33 -4.81 1.82
C MET A 191 6.44 -5.00 2.85
N ASN A 192 6.45 -6.11 3.59
CA ASN A 192 7.41 -6.37 4.67
C ASN A 192 7.59 -5.21 5.67
N ASN A 193 6.51 -4.47 5.93
CA ASN A 193 6.47 -3.26 6.77
C ASN A 193 7.30 -2.06 6.26
N GLU A 194 7.72 -2.04 5.00
CA GLU A 194 8.54 -0.97 4.38
C GLU A 194 7.69 0.12 3.70
N PHE A 195 6.72 0.70 4.41
CA PHE A 195 5.70 1.62 3.84
C PHE A 195 6.22 2.94 3.25
N LYS A 196 7.53 3.22 3.33
CA LYS A 196 8.15 4.42 2.73
C LYS A 196 8.85 4.13 1.40
N ASP A 197 8.95 2.88 0.99
CA ASP A 197 9.55 2.52 -0.29
C ASP A 197 8.62 2.88 -1.45
N ARG A 198 9.10 3.74 -2.34
CA ARG A 198 8.39 4.17 -3.55
C ARG A 198 8.14 2.99 -4.51
N ALA A 199 8.96 1.95 -4.48
CA ALA A 199 8.73 0.76 -5.30
C ALA A 199 7.40 0.06 -4.97
N HIS A 200 6.91 0.18 -3.73
CA HIS A 200 5.60 -0.33 -3.34
C HIS A 200 4.45 0.47 -3.96
N VAL A 201 4.57 1.80 -3.98
CA VAL A 201 3.62 2.69 -4.67
C VAL A 201 3.49 2.25 -6.14
N GLU A 202 4.62 2.10 -6.83
CA GLU A 202 4.64 1.69 -8.24
C GLU A 202 4.02 0.29 -8.45
N SER A 203 4.25 -0.64 -7.52
CA SER A 203 3.65 -1.99 -7.57
C SER A 203 2.13 -1.95 -7.43
N ILE A 204 1.58 -1.14 -6.52
CA ILE A 204 0.13 -0.97 -6.37
C ILE A 204 -0.48 -0.38 -7.64
N VAL A 205 0.15 0.64 -8.21
CA VAL A 205 -0.24 1.25 -9.49
C VAL A 205 -0.31 0.17 -10.56
N SER A 206 0.70 -0.70 -10.63
CA SER A 206 0.73 -1.81 -11.58
C SER A 206 -0.44 -2.78 -11.43
N PHE A 207 -0.77 -3.17 -10.19
CA PHE A 207 -1.92 -4.06 -9.97
C PHE A 207 -3.24 -3.43 -10.41
N ILE A 208 -3.47 -2.15 -10.12
CA ILE A 208 -4.68 -1.42 -10.54
C ILE A 208 -4.76 -1.38 -12.07
N GLN A 209 -3.64 -1.09 -12.75
CA GLN A 209 -3.59 -1.04 -14.21
C GLN A 209 -3.86 -2.41 -14.84
N GLN A 210 -3.29 -3.48 -14.29
CA GLN A 210 -3.55 -4.83 -14.78
C GLN A 210 -5.01 -5.20 -14.65
N ALA A 211 -5.62 -4.93 -13.50
CA ALA A 211 -7.04 -5.17 -13.29
C ALA A 211 -7.87 -4.46 -14.36
N LYS A 212 -7.53 -3.20 -14.65
CA LYS A 212 -8.24 -2.41 -15.65
C LYS A 212 -8.00 -2.87 -17.09
N LEU A 213 -6.76 -3.19 -17.46
CA LEU A 213 -6.42 -3.71 -18.79
C LEU A 213 -7.13 -5.04 -19.09
N ASN A 214 -7.32 -5.87 -18.06
CA ASN A 214 -8.07 -7.11 -18.14
C ASN A 214 -9.59 -6.91 -17.94
N ASN A 215 -10.05 -5.66 -17.85
CA ASN A 215 -11.44 -5.28 -17.60
C ASN A 215 -12.07 -5.99 -16.37
N ALA A 216 -11.23 -6.32 -15.38
CA ALA A 216 -11.58 -7.12 -14.22
C ALA A 216 -12.10 -6.26 -13.07
N SER A 217 -13.13 -6.75 -12.39
CA SER A 217 -13.62 -6.16 -11.15
C SER A 217 -12.77 -6.64 -9.98
N VAL A 218 -12.32 -5.72 -9.13
CA VAL A 218 -11.48 -6.04 -7.96
C VAL A 218 -12.02 -5.37 -6.70
N ARG A 219 -12.10 -6.14 -5.62
CA ARG A 219 -12.38 -5.67 -4.26
C ARG A 219 -11.06 -5.58 -3.49
N TRP A 220 -10.69 -4.37 -3.11
CA TRP A 220 -9.47 -4.03 -2.40
C TRP A 220 -9.72 -3.85 -0.92
N LEU A 221 -9.10 -4.67 -0.09
CA LEU A 221 -9.00 -4.39 1.35
C LEU A 221 -7.65 -3.74 1.65
N ILE A 222 -7.67 -2.45 1.99
CA ILE A 222 -6.47 -1.69 2.30
C ILE A 222 -6.39 -1.47 3.81
N HIS A 223 -5.29 -1.85 4.44
CA HIS A 223 -5.23 -1.97 5.88
C HIS A 223 -4.08 -1.17 6.50
N GLY A 224 -4.33 -0.45 7.60
CA GLY A 224 -3.27 0.21 8.37
C GLY A 224 -2.46 1.22 7.55
N GLU A 225 -1.14 1.15 7.72
CA GLU A 225 -0.14 2.00 7.05
C GLU A 225 -0.13 1.85 5.53
N ALA A 226 -0.64 0.72 5.01
CA ALA A 226 -0.78 0.54 3.57
C ALA A 226 -1.77 1.52 2.94
N ALA A 227 -2.69 2.11 3.72
CA ALA A 227 -3.61 3.12 3.23
C ALA A 227 -2.86 4.33 2.65
N GLY A 228 -1.81 4.82 3.34
CA GLY A 228 -0.98 5.90 2.82
C GLY A 228 -0.31 5.55 1.50
N VAL A 229 0.25 4.34 1.39
CA VAL A 229 0.90 3.86 0.16
C VAL A 229 -0.10 3.73 -0.99
N PHE A 230 -1.31 3.25 -0.71
CA PHE A 230 -2.40 3.16 -1.68
C PHE A 230 -2.89 4.53 -2.14
N VAL A 231 -3.06 5.48 -1.21
CA VAL A 231 -3.41 6.88 -1.51
C VAL A 231 -2.37 7.50 -2.45
N ASP A 232 -1.08 7.31 -2.15
CA ASP A 232 0.00 7.80 -3.00
C ASP A 232 -0.01 7.12 -4.37
N ALA A 233 -0.30 5.81 -4.45
CA ALA A 233 -0.44 5.08 -5.71
C ALA A 233 -1.59 5.64 -6.58
N VAL A 234 -2.75 5.90 -5.98
CA VAL A 234 -3.91 6.47 -6.67
C VAL A 234 -3.64 7.90 -7.15
N LYS A 235 -2.97 8.73 -6.34
CA LYS A 235 -2.54 10.07 -6.75
C LYS A 235 -1.50 10.02 -7.88
N TYR A 236 -0.59 9.06 -7.80
CA TYR A 236 0.46 8.85 -8.79
C TYR A 236 -0.11 8.39 -10.14
N LEU A 237 -1.15 7.54 -10.16
CA LEU A 237 -1.88 7.18 -11.38
C LEU A 237 -2.36 8.40 -12.19
N ASN A 238 -2.83 9.44 -11.50
CA ASN A 238 -3.38 10.64 -12.13
C ASN A 238 -2.34 11.68 -12.58
N THR A 239 -1.10 11.56 -12.12
CA THR A 239 -0.06 12.59 -12.32
C THR A 239 1.05 12.16 -13.27
N GLN A 240 1.17 10.86 -13.56
CA GLN A 240 2.25 10.34 -14.39
C GLN A 240 1.91 10.36 -15.89
N PRO A 241 2.87 10.72 -16.74
CA PRO A 241 2.76 10.54 -18.17
C PRO A 241 2.79 9.06 -18.53
N GLN A 242 1.67 8.59 -19.09
CA GLN A 242 1.52 7.23 -19.56
C GLN A 242 1.27 7.21 -21.07
N ALA A 243 1.56 6.08 -21.70
CA ALA A 243 1.42 5.90 -23.14
C ALA A 243 0.50 4.72 -23.47
N GLY A 244 -0.16 4.81 -24.63
CA GLY A 244 -1.04 3.77 -25.16
C GLY A 244 -2.10 3.33 -24.14
N ALA A 245 -2.31 2.02 -24.03
CA ALA A 245 -3.32 1.42 -23.17
C ALA A 245 -3.19 1.79 -21.68
N LEU A 246 -1.99 2.15 -21.20
CA LEU A 246 -1.80 2.59 -19.81
C LEU A 246 -2.42 3.98 -19.58
N LYS A 247 -2.37 4.89 -20.56
CA LYS A 247 -3.01 6.21 -20.43
C LYS A 247 -4.52 6.09 -20.21
N ASP A 248 -5.16 5.16 -20.91
CA ASP A 248 -6.59 4.87 -20.73
C ASP A 248 -6.88 4.21 -19.36
N THR A 249 -5.87 3.62 -18.71
CA THR A 249 -6.01 3.10 -17.36
C THR A 249 -6.05 4.15 -16.25
N ALA A 250 -5.59 5.38 -16.49
CA ALA A 250 -5.46 6.41 -15.45
C ALA A 250 -6.81 6.94 -14.91
N ASN A 251 -7.87 7.00 -15.73
CA ASN A 251 -9.14 7.63 -15.35
C ASN A 251 -10.31 6.66 -15.32
N ASN A 252 -11.27 6.81 -14.41
CA ASN A 252 -12.45 5.94 -14.27
C ASN A 252 -12.08 4.50 -13.84
N LEU A 253 -11.96 4.31 -12.52
CA LEU A 253 -11.66 3.04 -11.88
C LEU A 253 -12.92 2.34 -11.35
N ALA A 254 -14.09 2.52 -11.99
CA ALA A 254 -15.40 2.12 -11.43
C ALA A 254 -15.54 0.62 -11.10
N LYS A 255 -14.76 -0.25 -11.74
CA LYS A 255 -14.71 -1.69 -11.43
C LYS A 255 -13.87 -2.04 -10.21
N GLN A 256 -13.22 -1.07 -9.61
CA GLN A 256 -12.37 -1.24 -8.43
C GLN A 256 -13.14 -0.71 -7.22
N SER A 257 -13.48 -1.61 -6.31
CA SER A 257 -14.16 -1.27 -5.06
C SER A 257 -13.18 -1.34 -3.90
N VAL A 258 -13.13 -0.33 -3.03
CA VAL A 258 -12.10 -0.23 -1.98
C VAL A 258 -12.76 -0.11 -0.61
N PHE A 259 -12.30 -0.93 0.33
CA PHE A 259 -12.61 -0.82 1.75
C PHE A 259 -11.34 -0.54 2.53
N PHE A 260 -11.38 0.45 3.41
CA PHE A 260 -10.24 0.81 4.26
C PHE A 260 -10.45 0.29 5.69
N SER A 261 -9.44 -0.42 6.20
CA SER A 261 -9.47 -0.98 7.54
C SER A 261 -8.37 -0.37 8.39
N ASN A 262 -8.79 0.43 9.36
CA ASN A 262 -7.97 1.23 10.24
C ASN A 262 -6.84 1.98 9.50
N PRO A 263 -7.19 2.82 8.51
CA PRO A 263 -6.21 3.45 7.64
C PRO A 263 -5.27 4.38 8.44
N ARG A 264 -3.98 4.38 8.10
CA ARG A 264 -2.95 5.22 8.71
C ARG A 264 -2.15 5.92 7.62
N GLY A 265 -1.75 7.15 7.89
CA GLY A 265 -0.93 7.95 6.98
C GLY A 265 -1.50 9.33 6.71
N LYS A 266 -0.80 10.09 5.88
CA LYS A 266 -1.27 11.40 5.41
C LYS A 266 -2.45 11.20 4.45
N ASP A 267 -3.42 12.10 4.52
CA ASP A 267 -4.62 12.10 3.67
C ASP A 267 -5.45 10.80 3.76
N CYS A 268 -5.41 10.14 4.92
CA CYS A 268 -6.06 8.86 5.20
C CYS A 268 -7.26 8.99 6.16
N ARG A 269 -7.77 10.21 6.37
CA ARG A 269 -9.02 10.40 7.10
C ARG A 269 -10.20 9.90 6.26
N GLU A 270 -11.25 9.40 6.90
CA GLU A 270 -12.41 8.82 6.21
C GLU A 270 -12.94 9.72 5.07
N GLN A 271 -13.23 10.98 5.36
CA GLN A 271 -13.71 11.95 4.36
C GLN A 271 -12.70 12.20 3.22
N GLN A 272 -11.40 12.16 3.53
CA GLN A 272 -10.34 12.36 2.52
C GLN A 272 -10.23 11.14 1.60
N LEU A 273 -10.40 9.94 2.16
CA LEU A 273 -10.38 8.68 1.41
C LEU A 273 -11.60 8.56 0.49
N GLU A 274 -12.79 8.89 0.99
CA GLU A 274 -14.02 8.94 0.20
C GLU A 274 -13.88 9.93 -0.97
N ALA A 275 -13.48 11.17 -0.69
CA ALA A 275 -13.27 12.20 -1.73
C ALA A 275 -12.19 11.81 -2.74
N LEU A 276 -11.12 11.14 -2.31
CA LEU A 276 -10.10 10.61 -3.23
C LEU A 276 -10.71 9.55 -4.13
N CYS A 277 -11.45 8.58 -3.57
CA CYS A 277 -12.09 7.52 -4.33
C CYS A 277 -13.06 8.08 -5.38
N GLU A 278 -13.94 9.00 -4.99
CA GLU A 278 -14.87 9.67 -5.91
C GLU A 278 -14.13 10.39 -7.05
N LYS A 279 -13.10 11.17 -6.71
CA LYS A 279 -12.31 11.93 -7.68
C LYS A 279 -11.68 11.05 -8.76
N VAL A 280 -11.26 9.84 -8.42
CA VAL A 280 -10.61 8.91 -9.36
C VAL A 280 -11.58 7.88 -9.96
N GLY A 281 -12.85 7.92 -9.54
CA GLY A 281 -13.89 6.98 -9.94
C GLY A 281 -13.72 5.59 -9.34
N LEU A 282 -13.10 5.45 -8.16
CA LEU A 282 -13.14 4.21 -7.37
C LEU A 282 -14.48 4.09 -6.66
N ASN A 283 -15.01 2.88 -6.52
CA ASN A 283 -16.17 2.63 -5.68
C ASN A 283 -15.74 2.55 -4.20
N TYR A 284 -16.02 3.59 -3.42
CA TYR A 284 -15.76 3.60 -1.98
C TYR A 284 -16.81 2.75 -1.26
N VAL A 285 -16.37 1.68 -0.58
CA VAL A 285 -17.27 0.76 0.12
C VAL A 285 -17.45 1.15 1.59
N GLY A 286 -16.41 1.74 2.18
CA GLY A 286 -16.44 2.20 3.56
C GLY A 286 -15.07 2.17 4.22
N THR A 287 -15.03 2.75 5.41
CA THR A 287 -13.86 2.74 6.30
C THR A 287 -14.28 2.19 7.66
N LYS A 288 -13.48 1.29 8.22
CA LYS A 288 -13.63 0.86 9.61
C LYS A 288 -12.44 1.35 10.42
N ILE A 289 -12.67 2.23 11.39
CA ILE A 289 -11.64 2.81 12.26
C ILE A 289 -11.60 2.06 13.59
N ASN A 290 -10.40 1.76 14.09
CA ASN A 290 -10.22 1.39 15.48
C ASN A 290 -10.20 2.68 16.32
N ASP A 291 -11.28 2.94 17.06
CA ASP A 291 -11.42 4.10 17.96
C ASP A 291 -10.27 4.24 18.98
N PHE A 292 -9.53 3.16 19.25
CA PHE A 292 -8.44 3.14 20.19
C PHE A 292 -7.06 3.46 19.58
N ASP A 293 -6.98 3.62 18.26
CA ASP A 293 -5.75 3.90 17.53
C ASP A 293 -5.41 5.42 17.45
N ILE A 294 -5.54 6.10 18.57
CA ILE A 294 -5.47 7.57 18.66
C ILE A 294 -4.10 8.18 18.32
N LEU A 295 -3.03 7.39 18.33
CA LEU A 295 -1.68 7.87 18.02
C LEU A 295 -1.38 7.90 16.51
N PHE A 296 -1.97 6.97 15.76
CA PHE A 296 -1.62 6.76 14.35
C PHE A 296 -2.78 7.00 13.39
N ASN A 297 -4.02 7.03 13.89
CA ASN A 297 -5.22 7.33 13.10
C ASN A 297 -5.80 8.70 13.49
N GLY A 298 -5.94 9.58 12.49
CA GLY A 298 -6.43 10.95 12.69
C GLY A 298 -7.89 11.00 13.14
N ASP A 299 -8.76 10.17 12.57
CA ASP A 299 -10.19 10.14 12.91
C ASP A 299 -10.42 9.61 14.34
N ALA A 300 -9.66 8.58 14.76
CA ALA A 300 -9.69 8.06 16.12
C ALA A 300 -9.26 9.14 17.13
N ARG A 301 -8.23 9.91 16.79
CA ARG A 301 -7.74 11.03 17.62
C ARG A 301 -8.75 12.16 17.75
N ASP A 302 -9.40 12.52 16.65
CA ASP A 302 -10.40 13.58 16.65
C ASP A 302 -11.63 13.15 17.47
N LYS A 303 -12.10 11.90 17.28
CA LYS A 303 -13.18 11.31 18.09
C LYS A 303 -12.85 11.21 19.58
N PHE A 304 -11.59 10.90 19.92
CA PHE A 304 -11.11 10.94 21.30
C PHE A 304 -11.11 12.38 21.85
N SER A 305 -10.67 13.36 21.06
CA SER A 305 -10.67 14.76 21.49
C SER A 305 -12.09 15.28 21.74
N ASP A 306 -13.04 14.95 20.85
CA ASP A 306 -14.44 15.35 20.99
C ASP A 306 -15.10 14.72 22.23
N LYS A 307 -14.84 13.43 22.49
CA LYS A 307 -15.30 12.75 23.71
C LYS A 307 -14.68 13.36 24.97
N ALA A 308 -13.42 13.81 24.91
CA ALA A 308 -12.76 14.51 26.02
C ALA A 308 -13.47 15.83 26.36
N ILE A 309 -13.73 16.63 25.34
CA ILE A 309 -14.37 17.94 25.45
C ILE A 309 -15.80 17.79 25.96
N THR A 310 -16.56 16.85 25.39
CA THR A 310 -17.97 16.60 25.76
C THR A 310 -18.10 16.09 27.19
N ALA A 311 -17.19 15.22 27.63
CA ALA A 311 -17.13 14.79 29.02
C ALA A 311 -16.82 15.99 29.94
N GLY A 312 -15.89 16.87 29.55
CA GLY A 312 -15.60 18.10 30.27
C GLY A 312 -16.78 19.08 30.37
N SER A 313 -17.59 19.22 29.31
CA SER A 313 -18.71 20.16 29.28
C SER A 313 -19.96 19.66 30.02
N ILE A 314 -20.26 18.35 29.97
CA ILE A 314 -21.39 17.75 30.71
C ILE A 314 -21.10 17.70 32.23
N MET A 315 -19.82 17.68 32.63
CA MET A 315 -19.39 17.63 34.03
C MET A 315 -19.30 18.98 34.74
N GLY A 316 -19.52 20.11 34.05
CA GLY A 316 -19.86 21.37 34.72
C GLY A 316 -21.19 21.29 35.50
N LEU A 317 -21.98 20.22 35.29
CA LEU A 317 -23.33 20.06 35.84
C LEU A 317 -23.58 18.72 36.58
N SER A 318 -22.70 17.71 36.53
CA SER A 318 -22.95 16.41 37.21
C SER A 318 -21.68 15.68 37.66
N GLY A 319 -21.66 15.24 38.91
CA GLY A 319 -20.48 14.84 39.68
C GLY A 319 -19.81 13.51 39.28
N VAL A 320 -18.49 13.59 39.08
CA VAL A 320 -17.39 12.71 39.52
C VAL A 320 -17.67 11.20 39.59
N THR A 321 -17.39 10.47 38.51
CA THR A 321 -17.02 9.03 38.61
C THR A 321 -16.25 8.49 37.40
N GLY A 322 -16.44 9.03 36.19
CA GLY A 322 -15.64 8.70 34.99
C GLY A 322 -14.38 9.56 34.77
N TYR A 323 -14.24 10.64 35.56
CA TYR A 323 -13.28 11.73 35.37
C TYR A 323 -11.81 11.29 35.44
N VAL A 324 -11.44 10.45 36.39
CA VAL A 324 -10.02 10.23 36.75
C VAL A 324 -9.26 9.40 35.71
N GLY A 325 -9.90 8.39 35.13
CA GLY A 325 -9.26 7.51 34.15
C GLY A 325 -9.04 8.20 32.81
N TYR A 326 -10.02 8.98 32.34
CA TYR A 326 -9.94 9.65 31.04
C TYR A 326 -9.06 10.89 31.06
N THR A 327 -9.12 11.71 32.12
CA THR A 327 -8.25 12.88 32.24
C THR A 327 -6.78 12.50 32.42
N ALA A 328 -6.47 11.45 33.18
CA ALA A 328 -5.10 10.93 33.27
C ALA A 328 -4.58 10.41 31.92
N LEU A 329 -5.42 9.69 31.17
CA LEU A 329 -5.07 9.21 29.83
C LEU A 329 -4.93 10.38 28.82
N SER A 330 -5.85 11.35 28.85
CA SER A 330 -5.83 12.53 27.99
C SER A 330 -4.64 13.44 28.29
N ASN A 331 -4.31 13.65 29.56
CA ASN A 331 -3.15 14.45 29.97
C ASN A 331 -1.84 13.72 29.63
N GLY A 332 -1.78 12.41 29.83
CA GLY A 332 -0.67 11.57 29.38
C GLY A 332 -0.52 11.59 27.85
N PHE A 333 -1.62 11.53 27.11
CA PHE A 333 -1.65 11.63 25.65
C PHE A 333 -1.21 13.02 25.16
N ASN A 334 -1.69 14.10 25.78
CA ASN A 334 -1.27 15.46 25.44
C ASN A 334 0.23 15.67 25.71
N ALA A 335 0.76 15.11 26.80
CA ALA A 335 2.20 15.11 27.06
C ALA A 335 2.99 14.27 26.04
N VAL A 336 2.42 13.16 25.57
CA VAL A 336 2.97 12.31 24.51
C VAL A 336 3.00 13.03 23.15
N MET A 337 1.95 13.76 22.79
CA MET A 337 1.86 14.55 21.55
C MET A 337 2.73 15.81 21.58
N ALA A 338 3.02 16.35 22.77
CA ALA A 338 3.96 17.46 22.96
C ALA A 338 5.44 17.03 22.83
N GLY A 339 5.74 15.72 22.93
CA GLY A 339 7.07 15.16 22.71
C GLY A 339 7.34 14.90 21.22
N SER A 340 8.38 15.52 20.65
CA SER A 340 8.65 15.54 19.21
C SER A 340 9.22 14.25 18.60
N SER A 341 9.30 13.12 19.32
CA SER A 341 9.86 11.86 18.79
C SER A 341 9.09 10.61 19.19
N ILE A 342 8.94 9.66 18.24
CA ILE A 342 8.28 8.35 18.40
C ILE A 342 8.87 7.54 19.57
N ALA A 343 10.17 7.68 19.84
CA ALA A 343 10.84 7.01 20.97
C ALA A 343 10.39 7.60 22.32
N THR A 344 10.29 8.93 22.40
CA THR A 344 9.74 9.63 23.59
C THR A 344 8.27 9.28 23.80
N THR A 345 7.50 9.17 22.71
CA THR A 345 6.09 8.73 22.69
C THR A 345 5.92 7.32 23.26
N MET A 346 6.77 6.35 22.89
CA MET A 346 6.72 4.97 23.41
C MET A 346 7.07 4.88 24.91
N VAL A 347 8.09 5.61 25.36
CA VAL A 347 8.51 5.63 26.77
C VAL A 347 7.45 6.29 27.65
N ALA A 348 6.96 7.47 27.27
CA ALA A 348 5.93 8.19 28.01
C ALA A 348 4.58 7.44 28.01
N GLY A 349 4.27 6.74 26.92
CA GLY A 349 3.09 5.86 26.82
C GLY A 349 3.10 4.69 27.80
N THR A 350 4.26 4.09 28.02
CA THR A 350 4.46 3.04 29.03
C THR A 350 4.27 3.60 30.44
N SER A 351 4.76 4.80 30.72
CA SER A 351 4.57 5.50 32.01
C SER A 351 3.10 5.84 32.27
N ALA A 352 2.38 6.33 31.25
CA ALA A 352 0.94 6.59 31.33
C ALA A 352 0.12 5.31 31.60
N TYR A 353 0.54 4.17 31.03
CA TYR A 353 -0.05 2.87 31.34
C TYR A 353 0.13 2.46 32.80
N PHE A 354 1.31 2.65 33.39
CA PHE A 354 1.52 2.34 34.81
C PHE A 354 0.68 3.24 35.72
N LEU A 355 0.61 4.55 35.43
CA LEU A 355 -0.24 5.48 36.18
C LEU A 355 -1.74 5.17 36.05
N ALA A 356 -2.20 4.78 34.86
CA ALA A 356 -3.59 4.38 34.63
C ALA A 356 -3.91 3.03 35.29
N LYS A 357 -2.99 2.06 35.23
CA LYS A 357 -3.14 0.73 35.85
C LYS A 357 -3.18 0.82 37.38
N ASP A 358 -2.33 1.65 37.98
CA ASP A 358 -2.26 1.84 39.43
C ASP A 358 -3.55 2.48 39.99
N LYS A 359 -4.24 3.30 39.18
CA LYS A 359 -5.56 3.87 39.51
C LYS A 359 -6.76 2.99 39.08
N ALA A 360 -6.53 1.93 38.29
CA ALA A 360 -7.57 1.07 37.71
C ALA A 360 -7.87 -0.19 38.52
N THR A 361 -7.09 -0.50 39.55
CA THR A 361 -7.30 -1.66 40.44
C THR A 361 -8.59 -1.58 41.25
N THR A 362 -9.31 -0.45 41.20
CA THR A 362 -10.52 -0.23 42.02
C THR A 362 -11.86 -0.26 41.27
N PHE A 363 -11.96 -0.18 39.92
CA PHE A 363 -13.30 -0.01 39.28
C PHE A 363 -13.49 -0.51 37.82
N GLY A 364 -14.52 -1.36 37.61
CA GLY A 364 -15.44 -1.35 36.45
C GLY A 364 -14.96 -1.78 35.04
N GLY A 365 -15.93 -2.01 34.13
CA GLY A 365 -15.71 -2.48 32.74
C GLY A 365 -14.80 -1.60 31.86
N TYR A 366 -14.53 -0.36 32.28
CA TYR A 366 -13.59 0.55 31.63
C TYR A 366 -12.12 0.19 31.87
N ALA A 367 -11.77 -0.30 33.07
CA ALA A 367 -10.42 -0.81 33.36
C ALA A 367 -10.05 -2.01 32.47
N ARG A 368 -11.05 -2.81 32.06
CA ARG A 368 -10.87 -3.94 31.13
C ARG A 368 -10.48 -3.51 29.72
N ASN A 369 -10.79 -2.27 29.31
CA ASN A 369 -10.52 -1.76 27.97
C ASN A 369 -9.22 -0.93 27.88
N LEU A 370 -8.59 -0.55 29.01
CA LEU A 370 -7.30 0.16 29.02
C LEU A 370 -6.16 -0.61 28.30
N PRO A 371 -6.00 -1.94 28.50
CA PRO A 371 -5.02 -2.70 27.72
C PRO A 371 -5.27 -2.65 26.22
N LYS A 372 -6.54 -2.58 25.78
CA LYS A 372 -6.91 -2.44 24.36
C LYS A 372 -6.53 -1.07 23.81
N VAL A 373 -6.75 -0.01 24.60
CA VAL A 373 -6.36 1.36 24.24
C VAL A 373 -4.86 1.47 24.04
N VAL A 374 -4.08 0.96 25.01
CA VAL A 374 -2.61 1.01 24.98
C VAL A 374 -2.05 0.12 23.87
N SER A 375 -2.43 -1.16 23.80
CA SER A 375 -1.94 -2.05 22.75
C SER A 375 -2.30 -1.57 21.33
N SER A 376 -3.46 -0.93 21.18
CA SER A 376 -3.88 -0.38 19.90
C SER A 376 -3.07 0.86 19.51
N ALA A 377 -2.94 1.79 20.44
CA ALA A 377 -2.22 3.03 20.25
C ALA A 377 -0.71 2.84 20.03
N PHE A 378 -0.07 1.80 20.60
CA PHE A 378 1.40 1.64 20.57
C PHE A 378 1.97 0.66 19.53
N GLY A 379 1.15 0.15 18.59
CA GLY A 379 1.73 -0.38 17.33
C GLY A 379 1.16 -1.65 16.74
N LYS A 380 0.08 -2.23 17.29
CA LYS A 380 -0.67 -3.34 16.63
C LYS A 380 -2.18 -3.10 16.54
N GLY A 381 -2.65 -1.88 16.84
CA GLY A 381 -4.08 -1.56 16.83
C GLY A 381 -4.77 -1.70 15.50
N ASN A 382 -4.02 -1.66 14.40
CA ASN A 382 -4.55 -1.95 13.08
C ASN A 382 -4.95 -3.42 12.93
N GLN A 383 -4.21 -4.38 13.48
CA GLN A 383 -4.40 -5.82 13.26
C GLN A 383 -5.78 -6.35 13.67
N GLN A 384 -6.54 -5.60 14.47
CA GLN A 384 -7.87 -6.00 14.90
C GLN A 384 -8.92 -5.00 14.44
N TRP A 385 -10.00 -5.56 13.91
CA TRP A 385 -11.28 -4.89 13.82
C TRP A 385 -11.87 -4.78 15.21
N HIS A 386 -11.80 -3.63 15.85
CA HIS A 386 -12.71 -3.36 16.97
C HIS A 386 -14.04 -2.96 16.37
#